data_AF-C9E6U3-F1
#
_entry.id   AF-C9E6U3-F1
#
_cell.length_a   1.000
_cell.length_b   1.000
_cell.length_c   1.000
_cell.angle_alpha   90.00
_cell.angle_beta   90.00
_cell.angle_gamma   90.00
#
_symmetry.space_group_name_H-M   'P 1'
#
loop_
_entity.id
_entity.type
_entity.pdbx_description
1 polymer ?
#
loop_
_entity_poly.entity_id
_entity_poly.type
_entity_poly.pdbx_seq_one_letter_code
_entity_poly.pdbx_strand_id
1 'polypeptide(L)'
;FLIKKCGNDSGDGETIFNKKLNNANIKCNENASTNNKMKSSETSSKCSEPIYIRGCQSKRYDGFISPGKGGEKQWICKDTIIHGDTNGACIPPRTQNLCVGNLWDKSYGGRSNIKNDTKESLKSKLKNAIQKETELLYEYHDTGTAIISRNPMKEGGEDGKGKQKEGGEEANNNSNGLPKGFCHAVQRSFIDYKNMILGTSVNIYEYIGKLQEDIKKIIEQGTTKQNGKTVGSGAENVNAWWKGIEKDMWGAVKCGIKTIKKQKKNGTFNGDECGVSPPTGNDEDQFVSWFKEWGEQFCIERLRYEQNIRDACINKDMEQNKCINSKNNNEKEIQGDCKRKCEEYKKYIAEKKKEWDKQKTKYENKYVGKSASDLLKENYPECISANFDFIFNDNIEYITYYPY
;
A
#
# COMPACT_ATOMS: atom_id res chain seq x y z
N PHE A 1 5.26 -14.34 25.78
CA PHE A 1 5.42 -14.05 24.33
C PHE A 1 6.09 -15.21 23.58
N LEU A 2 7.33 -15.59 23.93
CA LEU A 2 8.06 -16.69 23.28
C LEU A 2 7.32 -18.04 23.34
N ILE A 3 6.77 -18.39 24.51
CA ILE A 3 5.95 -19.61 24.69
C ILE A 3 4.76 -19.68 23.71
N LYS A 4 4.12 -18.54 23.41
CA LYS A 4 3.00 -18.49 22.46
C LYS A 4 3.43 -18.66 20.99
N LYS A 5 4.70 -18.35 20.67
CA LYS A 5 5.26 -18.44 19.31
C LYS A 5 6.04 -19.73 19.05
N CYS A 6 6.67 -20.27 20.08
CA CYS A 6 7.62 -21.38 20.00
C CYS A 6 7.17 -22.61 20.77
N GLY A 7 6.03 -22.55 21.46
CA GLY A 7 5.59 -23.63 22.34
C GLY A 7 6.23 -23.59 23.72
N ASN A 8 5.74 -24.41 24.65
CA ASN A 8 6.40 -24.60 25.95
C ASN A 8 7.64 -25.49 25.82
N ASP A 9 7.69 -26.32 24.79
CA ASP A 9 8.78 -27.22 24.46
C ASP A 9 8.96 -27.38 22.94
N SER A 10 9.93 -28.18 22.53
CA SER A 10 10.22 -28.46 21.12
C SER A 10 9.05 -29.10 20.38
N GLY A 11 8.21 -29.91 21.04
CA GLY A 11 7.06 -30.58 20.42
C GLY A 11 5.90 -29.63 20.16
N ASP A 12 5.62 -28.73 21.10
CA ASP A 12 4.69 -27.63 20.90
C ASP A 12 5.18 -26.71 19.75
N GLY A 13 6.48 -26.41 19.71
CA GLY A 13 7.10 -25.60 18.66
C GLY A 13 6.97 -26.20 17.27
N GLU A 14 7.23 -27.50 17.14
CA GLU A 14 7.05 -28.25 15.89
C GLU A 14 5.59 -28.27 15.45
N THR A 15 4.66 -28.43 16.39
CA THR A 15 3.21 -28.38 16.11
C THR A 15 2.78 -27.00 15.58
N ILE A 16 3.27 -25.92 16.20
CA ILE A 16 2.99 -24.55 15.76
C ILE A 16 3.58 -24.29 14.38
N PHE A 17 4.83 -24.73 14.13
CA PHE A 17 5.48 -24.61 12.83
C PHE A 17 4.73 -25.38 11.74
N ASN A 18 4.38 -26.64 11.98
CA ASN A 18 3.64 -27.47 11.03
C ASN A 18 2.25 -26.92 10.75
N LYS A 19 1.56 -26.34 11.74
CA LYS A 19 0.28 -25.65 11.53
C LYS A 19 0.45 -24.42 10.62
N LYS A 20 1.51 -23.64 10.80
CA LYS A 20 1.83 -22.49 9.93
C LYS A 20 2.17 -22.94 8.51
N LEU A 21 2.98 -23.99 8.37
CA LEU A 21 3.35 -24.58 7.08
C LEU A 21 2.11 -25.11 6.35
N ASN A 22 1.21 -25.80 7.04
CA ASN A 22 -0.05 -26.29 6.47
C ASN A 22 -0.95 -25.14 6.03
N ASN A 23 -1.07 -24.07 6.82
CA ASN A 23 -1.84 -22.89 6.42
C ASN A 23 -1.25 -22.19 5.18
N ALA A 24 0.08 -22.14 5.06
CA ALA A 24 0.76 -21.64 3.86
C ALA A 24 0.48 -22.54 2.65
N ASN A 25 0.55 -23.86 2.82
CA ASN A 25 0.25 -24.83 1.76
C ASN A 25 -1.22 -24.76 1.32
N ILE A 26 -2.17 -24.60 2.24
CA ILE A 26 -3.59 -24.41 1.93
C ILE A 26 -3.77 -23.14 1.08
N LYS A 27 -3.19 -22.00 1.49
CA LYS A 27 -3.22 -20.77 0.69
C LYS A 27 -2.61 -20.94 -0.70
N CYS A 28 -1.46 -21.62 -0.80
CA CYS A 28 -0.83 -21.92 -2.08
C CYS A 28 -1.73 -22.80 -2.96
N ASN A 29 -2.40 -23.79 -2.38
CA ASN A 29 -3.30 -24.69 -3.11
C ASN A 29 -4.63 -24.02 -3.49
N GLU A 30 -5.17 -23.13 -2.68
CA GLU A 30 -6.31 -22.27 -3.04
C GLU A 30 -5.95 -21.36 -4.23
N ASN A 31 -4.75 -20.79 -4.25
CA ASN A 31 -4.22 -20.02 -5.38
C ASN A 31 -3.96 -20.89 -6.63
N ALA A 32 -3.52 -22.14 -6.46
CA ALA A 32 -3.28 -23.07 -7.57
C ALA A 32 -4.58 -23.65 -8.16
N SER A 33 -5.58 -23.94 -7.33
CA SER A 33 -6.87 -24.47 -7.75
C SER A 33 -7.76 -23.42 -8.43
N THR A 34 -7.58 -22.13 -8.10
CA THR A 34 -8.13 -21.01 -8.90
C THR A 34 -7.44 -20.88 -10.25
N ASN A 35 -6.13 -21.15 -10.36
CA ASN A 35 -5.41 -21.19 -11.63
C ASN A 35 -5.90 -22.32 -12.58
N ASN A 36 -6.21 -23.52 -12.07
CA ASN A 36 -6.58 -24.67 -12.92
C ASN A 36 -8.00 -24.60 -13.52
N LYS A 37 -8.89 -23.72 -13.03
CA LYS A 37 -10.17 -23.41 -13.70
C LYS A 37 -10.07 -22.31 -14.74
N MET A 38 -8.90 -21.67 -14.90
CA MET A 38 -8.66 -20.65 -15.91
C MET A 38 -8.28 -21.30 -17.24
N LYS A 39 -9.28 -21.70 -18.03
CA LYS A 39 -9.06 -21.82 -19.48
C LYS A 39 -8.55 -20.46 -19.98
N SER A 40 -7.39 -20.49 -20.65
CA SER A 40 -6.85 -19.40 -21.44
C SER A 40 -7.87 -19.02 -22.52
N SER A 41 -8.78 -18.10 -22.20
CA SER A 41 -9.54 -17.41 -23.23
C SER A 41 -8.55 -16.51 -23.96
N GLU A 42 -8.04 -17.01 -25.09
CA GLU A 42 -7.35 -16.25 -26.13
C GLU A 42 -8.29 -15.21 -26.72
N THR A 43 -8.58 -14.17 -25.94
CA THR A 43 -8.99 -12.89 -26.48
C THR A 43 -8.09 -11.87 -25.80
N SER A 44 -6.91 -11.72 -26.41
CA SER A 44 -6.06 -10.55 -26.24
C SER A 44 -6.93 -9.31 -26.43
N SER A 45 -7.44 -8.74 -25.33
CA SER A 45 -8.07 -7.43 -25.37
C SER A 45 -6.96 -6.50 -25.87
N LYS A 46 -7.11 -5.94 -27.08
CA LYS A 46 -6.17 -4.96 -27.62
C LYS A 46 -5.96 -3.91 -26.54
N CYS A 47 -4.74 -3.84 -25.99
CA CYS A 47 -4.39 -2.82 -25.02
C CYS A 47 -4.53 -1.46 -25.70
N SER A 48 -5.23 -0.54 -25.06
CA SER A 48 -5.33 0.82 -25.55
C SER A 48 -3.92 1.43 -25.60
N GLU A 49 -3.61 2.17 -26.67
CA GLU A 49 -2.37 2.95 -26.76
C GLU A 49 -2.21 3.89 -25.56
N PRO A 50 -0.99 4.38 -25.23
CA PRO A 50 -0.79 5.29 -24.10
C PRO A 50 -1.79 6.43 -24.10
N ILE A 51 -2.73 6.43 -23.15
CA ILE A 51 -3.82 7.40 -23.11
C ILE A 51 -3.39 8.56 -22.21
N TYR A 52 -3.33 9.78 -22.76
CA TYR A 52 -3.37 10.97 -21.93
C TYR A 52 -4.77 11.08 -21.31
N ILE A 53 -4.84 10.96 -19.98
CA ILE A 53 -6.10 11.13 -19.24
C ILE A 53 -6.03 12.43 -18.48
N ARG A 54 -6.93 13.36 -18.83
CA ARG A 54 -7.04 14.67 -18.17
C ARG A 54 -7.23 14.46 -16.67
N GLY A 55 -6.42 15.17 -15.87
CA GLY A 55 -6.50 15.12 -14.40
C GLY A 55 -5.68 14.02 -13.72
N CYS A 56 -4.99 13.15 -14.49
CA CYS A 56 -4.01 12.19 -13.98
C CYS A 56 -2.59 12.59 -14.38
N GLN A 57 -1.87 13.15 -13.42
CA GLN A 57 -0.48 13.60 -13.55
C GLN A 57 0.46 12.64 -12.80
N SER A 58 1.78 12.82 -12.97
CA SER A 58 2.79 12.08 -12.20
C SER A 58 2.49 12.10 -10.70
N LYS A 59 2.78 10.98 -10.05
CA LYS A 59 2.50 10.80 -8.63
C LYS A 59 3.36 11.74 -7.79
N ARG A 60 2.85 12.05 -6.60
CA ARG A 60 3.49 12.95 -5.63
C ARG A 60 3.18 12.62 -4.17
N TYR A 61 2.66 11.42 -3.92
CA TYR A 61 2.10 11.11 -2.59
C TYR A 61 3.18 10.95 -1.51
N ASP A 62 4.41 10.61 -1.90
CA ASP A 62 5.60 10.58 -1.05
C ASP A 62 6.60 11.70 -1.40
N GLY A 63 6.12 12.75 -2.08
CA GLY A 63 6.91 13.86 -2.61
C GLY A 63 6.96 13.87 -4.15
N PHE A 64 7.33 15.01 -4.74
CA PHE A 64 7.49 15.09 -6.20
C PHE A 64 8.69 14.27 -6.70
N ILE A 65 8.59 13.78 -7.95
CA ILE A 65 9.73 13.22 -8.67
C ILE A 65 10.78 14.32 -8.88
N SER A 66 12.05 13.99 -8.68
CA SER A 66 13.19 14.90 -8.88
C SER A 66 13.15 15.53 -10.29
N PRO A 67 13.38 16.86 -10.43
CA PRO A 67 13.92 17.81 -9.45
C PRO A 67 12.89 18.46 -8.53
N GLY A 68 11.62 18.06 -8.59
CA GLY A 68 10.57 18.58 -7.71
C GLY A 68 10.85 18.28 -6.24
N LYS A 69 10.38 19.15 -5.32
CA LYS A 69 10.54 19.00 -3.88
C LYS A 69 9.24 19.26 -3.13
N GLY A 70 9.04 18.56 -2.02
CA GLY A 70 7.85 18.67 -1.18
C GLY A 70 6.62 17.99 -1.80
N GLY A 71 5.43 18.40 -1.35
CA GLY A 71 4.15 17.95 -1.89
C GLY A 71 3.70 16.57 -1.39
N GLU A 72 4.45 15.96 -0.48
CA GLU A 72 4.14 14.71 0.19
C GLU A 72 2.79 14.77 0.92
N LYS A 73 2.07 13.66 0.86
CA LYS A 73 0.80 13.47 1.57
C LYS A 73 1.06 12.62 2.80
N GLN A 74 0.29 12.89 3.85
CA GLN A 74 0.38 12.14 5.10
C GLN A 74 -0.77 11.14 5.20
N TRP A 75 -0.60 10.12 6.04
CA TRP A 75 -1.68 9.21 6.40
C TRP A 75 -2.78 9.98 7.12
N ILE A 76 -4.04 9.70 6.78
CA ILE A 76 -5.20 10.40 7.39
C ILE A 76 -5.99 9.41 8.24
N CYS A 77 -5.85 9.55 9.56
CA CYS A 77 -6.46 8.65 10.57
C CYS A 77 -7.54 9.37 11.41
N LYS A 78 -8.48 10.06 10.76
CA LYS A 78 -9.57 10.79 11.45
C LYS A 78 -10.72 9.85 11.81
N ASP A 79 -11.30 10.00 12.99
CA ASP A 79 -12.42 9.16 13.42
C ASP A 79 -13.69 9.48 12.61
N THR A 80 -13.98 10.76 12.38
CA THR A 80 -15.05 11.20 11.47
C THR A 80 -14.51 11.72 10.14
N ILE A 81 -15.14 11.33 9.04
CA ILE A 81 -14.87 11.82 7.68
C ILE A 81 -16.17 12.23 6.98
N ILE A 82 -16.05 12.93 5.85
CA ILE A 82 -17.20 13.53 5.15
C ILE A 82 -18.19 12.47 4.62
N HIS A 83 -17.72 11.27 4.25
CA HIS A 83 -18.57 10.15 3.84
C HIS A 83 -18.18 8.86 4.59
N GLY A 84 -18.87 8.60 5.70
CA GLY A 84 -18.73 7.40 6.52
C GLY A 84 -17.91 7.60 7.79
N ASP A 85 -17.66 6.49 8.49
CA ASP A 85 -16.77 6.42 9.63
C ASP A 85 -15.51 5.65 9.18
N THR A 86 -14.30 6.15 9.47
CA THR A 86 -13.10 5.36 9.19
C THR A 86 -13.06 4.12 10.08
N ASN A 87 -13.82 4.11 11.18
CA ASN A 87 -13.88 3.10 12.22
C ASN A 87 -12.46 2.73 12.70
N GLY A 88 -11.54 3.70 12.76
CA GLY A 88 -10.13 3.48 13.11
C GLY A 88 -9.20 3.11 11.94
N ALA A 89 -9.60 3.31 10.68
CA ALA A 89 -8.73 3.15 9.51
C ALA A 89 -7.93 4.42 9.21
N CYS A 90 -6.75 4.24 8.62
CA CYS A 90 -5.92 5.33 8.10
C CYS A 90 -5.91 5.30 6.57
N ILE A 91 -6.21 6.42 5.92
CA ILE A 91 -6.23 6.52 4.46
C ILE A 91 -4.79 6.74 3.94
N PRO A 92 -4.27 5.87 3.05
CA PRO A 92 -2.92 5.98 2.53
C PRO A 92 -2.70 7.26 1.69
N PRO A 93 -1.49 7.83 1.71
CA PRO A 93 -1.06 8.86 0.77
C PRO A 93 -1.33 8.50 -0.70
N ARG A 94 -1.09 7.24 -1.09
CA ARG A 94 -1.32 6.73 -2.46
C ARG A 94 -2.79 6.79 -2.84
N THR A 95 -3.71 6.33 -1.97
CA THR A 95 -5.17 6.39 -2.21
C THR A 95 -5.65 7.82 -2.41
N GLN A 96 -5.11 8.78 -1.67
CA GLN A 96 -5.42 10.21 -1.85
C GLN A 96 -4.96 10.77 -3.20
N ASN A 97 -4.11 10.04 -3.94
CA ASN A 97 -3.55 10.43 -5.22
C ASN A 97 -3.94 9.45 -6.36
N LEU A 98 -5.04 8.69 -6.16
CA LEU A 98 -5.57 7.76 -7.15
C LEU A 98 -6.05 8.49 -8.43
N CYS A 99 -5.74 7.94 -9.61
CA CYS A 99 -6.14 8.50 -10.90
C CYS A 99 -7.63 8.28 -11.21
N VAL A 100 -8.51 9.17 -10.77
CA VAL A 100 -9.93 9.09 -11.18
C VAL A 100 -10.19 9.58 -12.61
N GLY A 101 -9.24 10.31 -13.21
CA GLY A 101 -9.23 10.65 -14.63
C GLY A 101 -10.55 11.20 -15.16
N ASN A 102 -11.03 10.62 -16.28
CA ASN A 102 -12.28 11.04 -16.92
C ASN A 102 -13.55 10.65 -16.15
N LEU A 103 -13.45 10.03 -14.98
CA LEU A 103 -14.60 9.79 -14.10
C LEU A 103 -15.03 11.08 -13.40
N TRP A 104 -14.07 11.96 -13.10
CA TRP A 104 -14.31 13.19 -12.36
C TRP A 104 -13.51 14.36 -12.93
N ASP A 105 -14.20 15.43 -13.31
CA ASP A 105 -13.55 16.70 -13.68
C ASP A 105 -13.25 17.49 -12.42
N LYS A 106 -11.99 17.89 -12.24
CA LYS A 106 -11.56 18.75 -11.12
C LYS A 106 -11.77 20.24 -11.39
N SER A 107 -12.20 20.63 -12.60
CA SER A 107 -12.43 22.04 -12.95
C SER A 107 -13.64 22.63 -12.21
N TYR A 108 -13.61 23.95 -11.96
CA TYR A 108 -14.72 24.77 -11.42
C TYR A 108 -15.45 24.16 -10.21
N GLY A 109 -14.73 23.73 -9.17
CA GLY A 109 -15.32 23.17 -7.95
C GLY A 109 -15.64 21.66 -8.03
N GLY A 110 -15.36 21.03 -9.17
CA GLY A 110 -15.41 19.59 -9.35
C GLY A 110 -16.79 19.07 -9.76
N ARG A 111 -16.84 18.24 -10.79
CA ARG A 111 -18.08 17.58 -11.23
C ARG A 111 -17.84 16.18 -11.76
N SER A 112 -18.82 15.31 -11.53
CA SER A 112 -18.86 13.98 -12.12
C SER A 112 -18.99 14.07 -13.64
N ASN A 113 -18.10 13.36 -14.33
CA ASN A 113 -18.09 13.25 -15.80
C ASN A 113 -18.82 11.99 -16.30
N ILE A 114 -19.51 11.28 -15.41
CA ILE A 114 -20.16 10.00 -15.71
C ILE A 114 -21.68 10.05 -15.58
N LYS A 115 -22.28 11.17 -15.16
CA LYS A 115 -23.73 11.28 -14.88
C LYS A 115 -24.65 10.74 -15.98
N ASN A 116 -24.25 10.86 -17.24
CA ASN A 116 -25.02 10.44 -18.41
C ASN A 116 -24.36 9.26 -19.17
N ASP A 117 -23.39 8.58 -18.56
CA ASP A 117 -22.70 7.46 -19.19
C ASP A 117 -23.56 6.19 -19.18
N THR A 118 -23.38 5.34 -20.19
CA THR A 118 -23.82 3.95 -20.13
C THR A 118 -22.85 3.08 -19.31
N LYS A 119 -23.26 1.85 -18.98
CA LYS A 119 -22.39 0.86 -18.31
C LYS A 119 -21.10 0.61 -19.08
N GLU A 120 -21.17 0.58 -20.41
CA GLU A 120 -20.05 0.33 -21.30
C GLU A 120 -19.09 1.52 -21.34
N SER A 121 -19.63 2.75 -21.40
CA SER A 121 -18.83 3.98 -21.31
C SER A 121 -18.11 4.08 -19.97
N LEU A 122 -18.82 3.82 -18.87
CA LEU A 122 -18.25 3.78 -17.52
C LEU A 122 -17.14 2.73 -17.41
N LYS A 123 -17.39 1.50 -17.88
CA LYS A 123 -16.40 0.41 -17.92
C LYS A 123 -15.14 0.84 -18.69
N SER A 124 -15.30 1.51 -19.83
CA SER A 124 -14.18 2.02 -20.63
C SER A 124 -13.36 3.08 -19.88
N LYS A 125 -14.03 4.06 -19.24
CA LYS A 125 -13.36 5.09 -18.43
C LYS A 125 -12.60 4.49 -17.25
N LEU A 126 -13.18 3.51 -16.56
CA LEU A 126 -12.53 2.77 -15.47
C LEU A 126 -11.29 2.01 -15.97
N LYS A 127 -11.41 1.30 -17.11
CA LYS A 127 -10.28 0.60 -17.72
C LYS A 127 -9.11 1.55 -18.00
N ASN A 128 -9.41 2.71 -18.59
CA ASN A 128 -8.41 3.72 -18.92
C ASN A 128 -7.76 4.29 -17.64
N ALA A 129 -8.55 4.61 -16.62
CA ALA A 129 -8.05 5.09 -15.33
C ALA A 129 -7.10 4.08 -14.65
N ILE A 130 -7.46 2.80 -14.62
CA ILE A 130 -6.65 1.72 -14.04
C ILE A 130 -5.35 1.51 -14.84
N GLN A 131 -5.43 1.50 -16.17
CA GLN A 131 -4.24 1.42 -17.02
C GLN A 131 -3.31 2.60 -16.75
N LYS A 132 -3.85 3.82 -16.69
CA LYS A 132 -3.04 5.02 -16.46
C LYS A 132 -2.45 5.09 -15.05
N GLU A 133 -3.21 4.66 -14.04
CA GLU A 133 -2.70 4.49 -12.68
C GLU A 133 -1.46 3.60 -12.67
N THR A 134 -1.53 2.47 -13.37
CA THR A 134 -0.43 1.50 -13.48
C THR A 134 0.81 2.14 -14.11
N GLU A 135 0.65 2.89 -15.21
CA GLU A 135 1.75 3.61 -15.86
C GLU A 135 2.41 4.65 -14.92
N LEU A 136 1.59 5.45 -14.23
CA LEU A 136 2.07 6.50 -13.33
C LEU A 136 2.73 5.94 -12.07
N LEU A 137 2.24 4.81 -11.55
CA LEU A 137 2.87 4.11 -10.45
C LEU A 137 4.21 3.52 -10.87
N TYR A 138 4.32 3.00 -12.09
CA TYR A 138 5.60 2.51 -12.60
C TYR A 138 6.63 3.62 -12.63
N GLU A 139 6.33 4.75 -13.28
CA GLU A 139 7.20 5.94 -13.31
C GLU A 139 7.68 6.29 -11.89
N TYR A 140 6.76 6.36 -10.94
CA TYR A 140 7.04 6.81 -9.58
C TYR A 140 7.90 5.85 -8.73
N HIS A 141 7.84 4.54 -9.00
CA HIS A 141 8.68 3.55 -8.33
C HIS A 141 9.99 3.33 -9.07
N ASP A 142 9.99 3.44 -10.39
CA ASP A 142 11.18 3.34 -11.25
C ASP A 142 12.17 4.48 -10.97
N THR A 143 11.66 5.67 -10.65
CA THR A 143 12.47 6.82 -10.22
C THR A 143 12.91 6.75 -8.75
N GLY A 144 12.59 5.67 -8.02
CA GLY A 144 12.90 5.52 -6.60
C GLY A 144 12.18 6.53 -5.69
N THR A 145 11.15 7.22 -6.20
CA THR A 145 10.51 8.33 -5.47
C THR A 145 9.56 7.81 -4.39
N ALA A 146 8.81 6.74 -4.67
CA ALA A 146 7.96 6.09 -3.68
C ALA A 146 8.78 5.57 -2.50
N ILE A 147 8.32 5.76 -1.26
CA ILE A 147 9.06 5.30 -0.07
C ILE A 147 9.32 3.79 -0.14
N ILE A 148 8.32 3.00 -0.57
CA ILE A 148 8.44 1.54 -0.68
C ILE A 148 9.35 1.08 -1.83
N SER A 149 9.76 1.98 -2.73
CA SER A 149 10.75 1.69 -3.79
C SER A 149 12.19 1.93 -3.36
N ARG A 150 12.42 2.62 -2.23
CA ARG A 150 13.75 2.98 -1.75
C ARG A 150 14.48 1.78 -1.15
N ASN A 151 15.80 1.79 -1.28
CA ASN A 151 16.67 0.82 -0.62
C ASN A 151 17.19 1.41 0.70
N PRO A 152 16.88 0.82 1.86
CA PRO A 152 17.27 1.37 3.16
C PRO A 152 18.79 1.43 3.39
N MET A 153 19.61 0.69 2.63
CA MET A 153 21.05 0.55 2.87
C MET A 153 21.96 1.41 1.96
N LYS A 154 21.42 2.18 1.01
CA LYS A 154 22.25 2.89 -0.02
C LYS A 154 22.18 4.42 0.03
N GLU A 155 21.28 5.02 0.79
CA GLU A 155 21.14 6.50 0.90
C GLU A 155 21.85 7.08 2.14
N GLY A 156 23.17 6.88 2.24
CA GLY A 156 24.00 7.59 3.22
C GLY A 156 24.30 9.02 2.76
N GLY A 157 23.57 10.01 3.29
CA GLY A 157 23.84 11.44 3.09
C GLY A 157 23.44 12.25 4.33
N GLU A 158 24.33 13.14 4.78
CA GLU A 158 24.40 13.73 6.13
C GLU A 158 23.14 14.45 6.66
N ASP A 159 22.17 14.80 5.81
CA ASP A 159 21.20 15.84 6.19
C ASP A 159 19.74 15.40 6.25
N GLY A 160 19.38 14.12 6.04
CA GLY A 160 17.96 13.77 5.84
C GLY A 160 17.31 14.50 4.65
N LYS A 161 18.12 15.22 3.87
CA LYS A 161 17.86 15.78 2.56
C LYS A 161 18.57 14.85 1.58
N GLY A 162 17.80 14.04 0.88
CA GLY A 162 18.33 13.20 -0.19
C GLY A 162 19.06 14.06 -1.21
N LYS A 163 20.39 14.01 -1.21
CA LYS A 163 21.15 14.19 -2.44
C LYS A 163 21.17 12.82 -3.10
N GLN A 164 20.33 12.65 -4.11
CA GLN A 164 20.59 11.64 -5.14
C GLN A 164 22.01 11.93 -5.65
N LYS A 165 22.94 11.00 -5.48
CA LYS A 165 24.21 11.09 -6.20
C LYS A 165 23.87 10.98 -7.69
N GLU A 166 24.24 12.00 -8.46
CA GLU A 166 24.29 11.92 -9.91
C GLU A 166 25.29 10.81 -10.28
N GLY A 167 24.78 9.66 -10.70
CA GLY A 167 25.57 8.50 -11.09
C GLY A 167 24.70 7.25 -11.09
N GLY A 168 24.41 6.71 -12.28
CA GLY A 168 23.40 5.68 -12.54
C GLY A 168 23.39 4.53 -11.53
N GLU A 169 22.25 4.36 -10.87
CA GLU A 169 22.00 3.30 -9.89
C GLU A 169 21.72 1.96 -10.59
N GLU A 170 22.27 0.87 -10.04
CA GLU A 170 21.71 -0.47 -10.25
C GLU A 170 20.26 -0.46 -9.77
N ALA A 171 19.32 -0.67 -10.69
CA ALA A 171 17.90 -0.65 -10.39
C ALA A 171 17.56 -1.63 -9.25
N ASN A 172 16.94 -1.13 -8.17
CA ASN A 172 16.36 -1.98 -7.11
C ASN A 172 15.10 -2.66 -7.65
N ASN A 173 15.28 -3.56 -8.61
CA ASN A 173 14.21 -4.30 -9.25
C ASN A 173 13.93 -5.59 -8.48
N ASN A 174 12.69 -6.05 -8.55
CA ASN A 174 12.33 -7.39 -8.14
C ASN A 174 12.87 -8.44 -9.14
N SER A 175 12.67 -9.72 -8.83
CA SER A 175 13.11 -10.85 -9.68
C SER A 175 12.58 -10.81 -11.11
N ASN A 176 11.50 -10.06 -11.36
CA ASN A 176 10.87 -9.92 -12.66
C ASN A 176 11.34 -8.66 -13.42
N GLY A 177 12.31 -7.89 -12.89
CA GLY A 177 12.82 -6.68 -13.51
C GLY A 177 11.92 -5.44 -13.36
N LEU A 178 10.89 -5.51 -12.50
CA LEU A 178 10.05 -4.37 -12.16
C LEU A 178 10.57 -3.65 -10.91
N PRO A 179 10.38 -2.32 -10.78
CA PRO A 179 10.82 -1.56 -9.62
C PRO A 179 10.27 -2.11 -8.29
N LYS A 180 11.07 -2.06 -7.23
CA LYS A 180 10.65 -2.45 -5.87
C LYS A 180 9.35 -1.72 -5.48
N GLY A 181 8.42 -2.46 -4.86
CA GLY A 181 7.14 -1.93 -4.38
C GLY A 181 6.07 -1.65 -5.46
N PHE A 182 6.44 -1.62 -6.74
CA PHE A 182 5.51 -1.31 -7.84
C PHE A 182 4.27 -2.21 -7.84
N CYS A 183 4.47 -3.53 -7.79
CA CYS A 183 3.34 -4.47 -7.81
C CYS A 183 2.44 -4.33 -6.58
N HIS A 184 2.99 -4.08 -5.39
CA HIS A 184 2.19 -3.82 -4.19
C HIS A 184 1.34 -2.56 -4.37
N ALA A 185 1.91 -1.47 -4.90
CA ALA A 185 1.17 -0.24 -5.15
C ALA A 185 0.05 -0.41 -6.19
N VAL A 186 0.29 -1.18 -7.25
CA VAL A 186 -0.70 -1.50 -8.29
C VAL A 186 -1.85 -2.32 -7.72
N GLN A 187 -1.54 -3.38 -6.97
CA GLN A 187 -2.52 -4.24 -6.32
C GLN A 187 -3.41 -3.45 -5.34
N ARG A 188 -2.80 -2.61 -4.49
CA ARG A 188 -3.53 -1.72 -3.56
C ARG A 188 -4.40 -0.71 -4.28
N SER A 189 -3.92 -0.14 -5.38
CA SER A 189 -4.72 0.79 -6.20
C SER A 189 -5.90 0.10 -6.86
N PHE A 190 -5.75 -1.15 -7.30
CA PHE A 190 -6.84 -1.95 -7.84
C PHE A 190 -7.91 -2.21 -6.77
N ILE A 191 -7.51 -2.52 -5.54
CA ILE A 191 -8.43 -2.67 -4.39
C ILE A 191 -9.16 -1.36 -4.09
N ASP A 192 -8.48 -0.21 -4.20
CA ASP A 192 -9.13 1.10 -4.05
C ASP A 192 -10.17 1.36 -5.15
N TYR A 193 -9.88 1.05 -6.41
CA TYR A 193 -10.88 1.14 -7.48
C TYR A 193 -12.07 0.23 -7.23
N LYS A 194 -11.85 -1.03 -6.82
CA LYS A 194 -12.91 -1.98 -6.46
C LYS A 194 -13.84 -1.38 -5.40
N ASN A 195 -13.28 -0.93 -4.29
CA ASN A 195 -14.07 -0.37 -3.19
C ASN A 195 -14.73 0.97 -3.55
N MET A 196 -14.08 1.78 -4.39
CA MET A 196 -14.70 2.99 -4.95
C MET A 196 -15.90 2.65 -5.83
N ILE A 197 -15.83 1.61 -6.66
CA ILE A 197 -16.95 1.20 -7.51
C ILE A 197 -18.08 0.59 -6.67
N LEU A 198 -17.74 -0.24 -5.69
CA LEU A 198 -18.73 -0.91 -4.82
C LEU A 198 -19.43 0.03 -3.83
N GLY A 199 -18.98 1.28 -3.69
CA GLY A 199 -19.52 2.20 -2.70
C GLY A 199 -19.07 1.89 -1.26
N THR A 200 -18.07 1.02 -1.09
CA THR A 200 -17.53 0.62 0.22
C THR A 200 -16.27 1.38 0.62
N SER A 201 -15.69 2.15 -0.31
CA SER A 201 -14.49 2.94 -0.02
C SER A 201 -14.77 4.01 1.02
N VAL A 202 -13.92 4.02 2.04
CA VAL A 202 -13.83 5.10 3.01
C VAL A 202 -13.19 6.31 2.31
N ASN A 203 -13.79 7.50 2.35
CA ASN A 203 -13.20 8.67 1.68
C ASN A 203 -13.40 10.00 2.41
N ILE A 204 -12.34 10.80 2.45
CA ILE A 204 -12.35 12.16 2.97
C ILE A 204 -12.87 13.19 1.97
N TYR A 205 -12.89 12.86 0.69
CA TYR A 205 -13.26 13.78 -0.37
C TYR A 205 -14.72 13.60 -0.77
N GLU A 206 -15.48 14.67 -0.65
CA GLU A 206 -16.89 14.74 -1.03
C GLU A 206 -17.15 14.26 -2.47
N TYR A 207 -16.20 14.54 -3.38
CA TYR A 207 -16.34 14.15 -4.77
C TYR A 207 -16.34 12.64 -4.99
N ILE A 208 -15.67 11.86 -4.14
CA ILE A 208 -15.66 10.40 -4.27
C ILE A 208 -17.00 9.82 -3.83
N GLY A 209 -17.63 10.37 -2.78
CA GLY A 209 -18.99 9.99 -2.39
C GLY A 209 -19.99 10.25 -3.51
N LYS A 210 -19.92 11.43 -4.14
CA LYS A 210 -20.73 11.76 -5.33
C LYS A 210 -20.48 10.79 -6.49
N LEU A 211 -19.22 10.44 -6.73
CA LEU A 211 -18.85 9.49 -7.79
C LEU A 211 -19.41 8.09 -7.52
N GLN A 212 -19.35 7.61 -6.27
CA GLN A 212 -19.93 6.34 -5.84
C GLN A 212 -21.45 6.29 -6.10
N GLU A 213 -22.16 7.37 -5.76
CA GLU A 213 -23.61 7.47 -6.01
C GLU A 213 -23.93 7.48 -7.50
N ASP A 214 -23.17 8.21 -8.32
CA ASP A 214 -23.38 8.25 -9.76
C ASP A 214 -23.09 6.89 -10.42
N ILE A 215 -22.04 6.18 -10.00
CA ILE A 215 -21.77 4.80 -10.44
C ILE A 215 -22.98 3.92 -10.12
N LYS A 216 -23.47 3.94 -8.88
CA LYS A 216 -24.63 3.16 -8.46
C LYS A 216 -25.85 3.42 -9.34
N LYS A 217 -26.17 4.70 -9.62
CA LYS A 217 -27.30 5.08 -10.49
C LYS A 217 -27.15 4.52 -11.92
N ILE A 218 -25.97 4.62 -12.52
CA ILE A 218 -25.70 4.08 -13.87
C ILE A 218 -25.93 2.56 -13.90
N ILE A 219 -25.45 1.86 -12.86
CA ILE A 219 -25.60 0.40 -12.80
C ILE A 219 -27.07 -0.01 -12.63
N GLU A 220 -27.82 0.68 -11.77
CA GLU A 220 -29.24 0.44 -11.54
C GLU A 220 -30.11 0.74 -12.78
N GLN A 221 -29.81 1.81 -13.51
CA GLN A 221 -30.55 2.17 -14.72
C GLN A 221 -30.36 1.14 -15.84
N GLY A 222 -29.17 0.55 -15.95
CA GLY A 222 -28.88 -0.48 -16.95
C GLY A 222 -29.21 -1.91 -16.52
N THR A 223 -29.79 -2.15 -15.34
CA THR A 223 -30.24 -3.50 -14.93
C THR A 223 -31.68 -3.76 -15.38
N THR A 224 -31.96 -5.00 -15.83
CA THR A 224 -33.30 -5.42 -16.27
C THR A 224 -34.33 -5.21 -15.15
N LYS A 225 -35.39 -4.46 -15.47
CA LYS A 225 -36.55 -4.28 -14.59
C LYS A 225 -37.52 -5.44 -14.81
N GLN A 226 -37.96 -6.11 -13.75
CA GLN A 226 -39.12 -7.01 -13.81
C GLN A 226 -40.33 -6.27 -13.25
N ASN A 227 -41.44 -6.24 -14.02
CA ASN A 227 -42.69 -5.56 -13.63
C ASN A 227 -42.49 -4.09 -13.18
N GLY A 228 -41.62 -3.35 -13.87
CA GLY A 228 -41.33 -1.95 -13.55
C GLY A 228 -40.49 -1.71 -12.29
N LYS A 229 -40.14 -2.77 -11.52
CA LYS A 229 -39.24 -2.69 -10.36
C LYS A 229 -37.85 -3.22 -10.69
N THR A 230 -36.84 -2.54 -10.17
CA THR A 230 -35.45 -3.02 -10.19
C THR A 230 -35.36 -4.30 -9.37
N VAL A 231 -34.76 -5.35 -9.92
CA VAL A 231 -34.51 -6.62 -9.20
C VAL A 231 -33.21 -6.49 -8.42
N GLY A 232 -33.19 -6.87 -7.14
CA GLY A 232 -32.03 -6.76 -6.25
C GLY A 232 -31.83 -5.36 -5.64
N SER A 233 -31.07 -5.29 -4.55
CA SER A 233 -30.66 -4.00 -3.98
C SER A 233 -29.61 -3.32 -4.87
N GLY A 234 -29.51 -1.99 -4.81
CA GLY A 234 -28.49 -1.25 -5.56
C GLY A 234 -27.06 -1.72 -5.31
N ALA A 235 -26.76 -2.11 -4.08
CA ALA A 235 -25.45 -2.65 -3.70
C ALA A 235 -25.18 -4.04 -4.32
N GLU A 236 -26.18 -4.92 -4.33
CA GLU A 236 -26.08 -6.25 -4.95
C GLU A 236 -25.83 -6.15 -6.46
N ASN A 237 -26.54 -5.25 -7.13
CA ASN A 237 -26.40 -5.04 -8.58
C ASN A 237 -25.01 -4.50 -8.96
N VAL A 238 -24.48 -3.56 -8.17
CA VAL A 238 -23.12 -3.04 -8.37
C VAL A 238 -22.07 -4.13 -8.09
N ASN A 239 -22.26 -4.95 -7.06
CA ASN A 239 -21.36 -6.07 -6.75
C ASN A 239 -21.36 -7.12 -7.88
N ALA A 240 -22.54 -7.51 -8.37
CA ALA A 240 -22.68 -8.44 -9.49
C ALA A 240 -22.03 -7.87 -10.76
N TRP A 241 -22.22 -6.57 -11.04
CA TRP A 241 -21.59 -5.90 -12.17
C TRP A 241 -20.06 -5.89 -12.05
N TRP A 242 -19.51 -5.53 -10.88
CA TRP A 242 -18.06 -5.58 -10.63
C TRP A 242 -17.50 -6.98 -10.88
N LYS A 243 -18.11 -8.02 -10.31
CA LYS A 243 -17.69 -9.42 -10.52
C LYS A 243 -17.67 -9.80 -12.01
N GLY A 244 -18.63 -9.28 -12.79
CA GLY A 244 -18.69 -9.50 -14.24
C GLY A 244 -17.59 -8.78 -15.04
N ILE A 245 -16.98 -7.71 -14.51
CA ILE A 245 -15.97 -6.91 -15.21
C ILE A 245 -14.57 -6.96 -14.56
N GLU A 246 -14.43 -7.53 -13.36
CA GLU A 246 -13.20 -7.53 -12.55
C GLU A 246 -12.00 -8.07 -13.34
N LYS A 247 -12.18 -9.16 -14.10
CA LYS A 247 -11.15 -9.74 -14.97
C LYS A 247 -10.72 -8.76 -16.08
N ASP A 248 -11.66 -8.04 -16.68
CA ASP A 248 -11.38 -7.05 -17.72
C ASP A 248 -10.65 -5.83 -17.14
N MET A 249 -11.00 -5.44 -15.92
CA MET A 249 -10.32 -4.37 -15.18
C MET A 249 -8.89 -4.77 -14.82
N TRP A 250 -8.66 -6.01 -14.39
CA TRP A 250 -7.30 -6.53 -14.17
C TRP A 250 -6.53 -6.62 -15.50
N GLY A 251 -7.21 -6.94 -16.60
CA GLY A 251 -6.65 -6.84 -17.95
C GLY A 251 -6.09 -5.45 -18.27
N ALA A 252 -6.65 -4.39 -17.70
CA ALA A 252 -6.13 -3.02 -17.82
C ALA A 252 -4.77 -2.84 -17.13
N VAL A 253 -4.60 -3.44 -15.95
CA VAL A 253 -3.31 -3.47 -15.22
C VAL A 253 -2.25 -4.17 -16.07
N LYS A 254 -2.58 -5.38 -16.58
CA LYS A 254 -1.68 -6.13 -17.47
C LYS A 254 -1.31 -5.33 -18.71
N CYS A 255 -2.27 -4.58 -19.26
CA CYS A 255 -2.02 -3.67 -20.38
C CYS A 255 -1.08 -2.52 -20.01
N GLY A 256 -1.24 -1.89 -18.84
CA GLY A 256 -0.31 -0.87 -18.35
C GLY A 256 1.13 -1.40 -18.28
N ILE A 257 1.32 -2.59 -17.71
CA ILE A 257 2.62 -3.27 -17.62
C ILE A 257 3.21 -3.55 -19.02
N LYS A 258 2.40 -4.04 -19.97
CA LYS A 258 2.81 -4.26 -21.36
C LYS A 258 3.17 -2.96 -22.09
N THR A 259 2.53 -1.85 -21.77
CA THR A 259 2.84 -0.55 -22.36
C THR A 259 4.21 -0.05 -21.91
N ILE A 260 4.56 -0.24 -20.65
CA ILE A 260 5.88 0.09 -20.09
C ILE A 260 7.00 -0.65 -20.85
N LYS A 261 6.81 -1.93 -21.17
CA LYS A 261 7.75 -2.70 -22.01
C LYS A 261 8.06 -2.01 -23.33
N LYS A 262 7.04 -1.51 -24.02
CA LYS A 262 7.21 -0.83 -25.32
C LYS A 262 8.09 0.42 -25.20
N GLN A 263 8.05 1.09 -24.05
CA GLN A 263 8.82 2.31 -23.80
C GLN A 263 10.30 2.01 -23.49
N LYS A 264 10.61 0.95 -22.73
CA LYS A 264 11.98 0.68 -22.25
C LYS A 264 12.89 -0.12 -23.19
N LYS A 265 12.40 -0.62 -24.34
CA LYS A 265 13.13 -1.41 -25.37
C LYS A 265 13.90 -2.69 -24.91
N ASN A 266 14.15 -2.89 -23.61
CA ASN A 266 14.97 -3.97 -23.04
C ASN A 266 14.24 -4.85 -22.00
N GLY A 267 12.93 -4.64 -21.75
CA GLY A 267 12.16 -5.42 -20.78
C GLY A 267 11.33 -6.54 -21.42
N THR A 268 11.29 -7.72 -20.81
CA THR A 268 10.49 -8.86 -21.28
C THR A 268 9.16 -8.98 -20.54
N PHE A 269 8.46 -7.86 -20.29
CA PHE A 269 7.20 -7.94 -19.54
C PHE A 269 6.05 -8.59 -20.34
N ASN A 270 5.41 -9.60 -19.77
CA ASN A 270 4.24 -10.28 -20.30
C ASN A 270 2.93 -9.77 -19.67
N GLY A 271 3.01 -8.93 -18.64
CA GLY A 271 1.88 -8.31 -17.96
C GLY A 271 1.39 -9.07 -16.71
N ASP A 272 1.94 -10.25 -16.45
CA ASP A 272 1.55 -11.12 -15.32
C ASP A 272 2.50 -10.97 -14.11
N GLU A 273 3.49 -10.09 -14.18
CA GLU A 273 4.53 -9.93 -13.15
C GLU A 273 3.98 -9.50 -11.80
N CYS A 274 2.84 -8.81 -11.78
CA CYS A 274 2.12 -8.43 -10.56
C CYS A 274 0.95 -9.37 -10.24
N GLY A 275 0.86 -10.51 -10.92
CA GLY A 275 -0.16 -11.54 -10.74
C GLY A 275 -1.00 -11.80 -12.00
N VAL A 276 -1.27 -13.08 -12.27
CA VAL A 276 -2.18 -13.51 -13.35
C VAL A 276 -3.64 -13.10 -13.08
N SER A 277 -3.99 -12.88 -11.82
CA SER A 277 -5.31 -12.55 -11.33
C SER A 277 -5.25 -11.34 -10.38
N PRO A 278 -6.34 -10.58 -10.22
CA PRO A 278 -6.39 -9.49 -9.26
C PRO A 278 -6.19 -10.01 -7.83
N PRO A 279 -5.86 -9.13 -6.86
CA PRO A 279 -5.74 -9.51 -5.45
C PRO A 279 -7.00 -10.19 -4.92
N THR A 280 -6.84 -11.32 -4.21
CA THR A 280 -7.93 -12.12 -3.64
C THR A 280 -7.76 -12.35 -2.14
N GLY A 281 -8.84 -12.77 -1.47
CA GLY A 281 -8.78 -13.23 -0.07
C GLY A 281 -8.65 -12.09 0.93
N ASN A 282 -7.71 -12.18 1.89
CA ASN A 282 -7.52 -11.15 2.93
C ASN A 282 -7.16 -9.76 2.34
N ASP A 283 -6.62 -9.72 1.13
CA ASP A 283 -6.27 -8.48 0.43
C ASP A 283 -7.50 -7.81 -0.20
N GLU A 284 -8.69 -8.45 -0.19
CA GLU A 284 -9.93 -7.81 -0.64
C GLU A 284 -10.49 -6.82 0.37
N ASP A 285 -10.16 -6.98 1.66
CA ASP A 285 -10.54 -6.01 2.68
C ASP A 285 -9.68 -4.75 2.54
N GLN A 286 -10.30 -3.65 2.12
CA GLN A 286 -9.61 -2.38 1.91
C GLN A 286 -8.84 -1.92 3.16
N PHE A 287 -9.41 -2.11 4.35
CA PHE A 287 -8.73 -1.71 5.58
C PHE A 287 -7.48 -2.55 5.81
N VAL A 288 -7.54 -3.87 5.58
CA VAL A 288 -6.35 -4.74 5.69
C VAL A 288 -5.31 -4.36 4.65
N SER A 289 -5.72 -4.09 3.41
CA SER A 289 -4.81 -3.61 2.34
C SER A 289 -4.09 -2.31 2.75
N TRP A 290 -4.82 -1.33 3.29
CA TRP A 290 -4.23 -0.08 3.79
C TRP A 290 -3.32 -0.30 4.99
N PHE A 291 -3.68 -1.17 5.93
CA PHE A 291 -2.83 -1.43 7.10
C PHE A 291 -1.55 -2.16 6.71
N LYS A 292 -1.62 -3.07 5.74
CA LYS A 292 -0.45 -3.70 5.11
C LYS A 292 0.44 -2.66 4.40
N GLU A 293 -0.16 -1.70 3.70
CA GLU A 293 0.56 -0.56 3.10
C GLU A 293 1.28 0.29 4.15
N TRP A 294 0.60 0.59 5.26
CA TRP A 294 1.19 1.31 6.39
C TRP A 294 2.38 0.56 6.98
N GLY A 295 2.25 -0.76 7.19
CA GLY A 295 3.30 -1.57 7.77
C GLY A 295 4.53 -1.69 6.88
N GLU A 296 4.35 -1.92 5.58
CA GLU A 296 5.47 -1.95 4.62
C GLU A 296 6.24 -0.62 4.63
N GLN A 297 5.52 0.50 4.53
CA GLN A 297 6.12 1.83 4.58
C GLN A 297 6.87 2.05 5.90
N PHE A 298 6.22 1.75 7.03
CA PHE A 298 6.80 1.90 8.36
C PHE A 298 8.10 1.11 8.51
N CYS A 299 8.11 -0.16 8.11
CA CYS A 299 9.28 -1.02 8.26
C CYS A 299 10.44 -0.59 7.37
N ILE A 300 10.17 -0.14 6.14
CA ILE A 300 11.20 0.41 5.24
C ILE A 300 11.81 1.70 5.81
N GLU A 301 10.96 2.62 6.28
CA GLU A 301 11.43 3.86 6.91
C GLU A 301 12.20 3.59 8.20
N ARG A 302 11.73 2.66 9.04
CA ARG A 302 12.39 2.24 10.28
C ARG A 302 13.80 1.71 9.99
N LEU A 303 13.96 0.86 8.98
CA LEU A 303 15.28 0.36 8.57
C LEU A 303 16.19 1.48 8.08
N ARG A 304 15.64 2.50 7.41
CA ARG A 304 16.41 3.69 7.01
C ARG A 304 16.85 4.52 8.21
N TYR A 305 15.98 4.73 9.20
CA TYR A 305 16.37 5.37 10.45
C TYR A 305 17.44 4.56 11.19
N GLU A 306 17.29 3.24 11.24
CA GLU A 306 18.28 2.33 11.82
C GLU A 306 19.64 2.48 11.13
N GLN A 307 19.68 2.51 9.80
CA GLN A 307 20.93 2.72 9.05
C GLN A 307 21.55 4.08 9.34
N ASN A 308 20.76 5.17 9.30
CA ASN A 308 21.24 6.51 9.61
C ASN A 308 21.81 6.62 11.04
N ILE A 309 21.18 5.96 12.00
CA ILE A 309 21.68 5.87 13.38
C ILE A 309 22.99 5.09 13.41
N ARG A 310 23.07 3.93 12.76
CA ARG A 310 24.31 3.13 12.70
C ARG A 310 25.47 3.93 12.11
N ASP A 311 25.23 4.63 11.01
CA ASP A 311 26.26 5.44 10.34
C ASP A 311 26.73 6.62 11.21
N ALA A 312 25.82 7.26 11.94
CA ALA A 312 26.15 8.42 12.79
C ALA A 312 26.73 8.03 14.17
N CYS A 313 26.41 6.84 14.67
CA CYS A 313 26.71 6.43 16.05
C CYS A 313 27.82 5.37 16.16
N ILE A 314 28.09 4.60 15.10
CA ILE A 314 29.08 3.51 15.10
C ILE A 314 30.30 3.94 14.27
N ASN A 315 31.27 4.58 14.91
CA ASN A 315 32.58 4.86 14.29
C ASN A 315 33.57 3.72 14.57
N LYS A 316 34.43 3.41 13.60
CA LYS A 316 35.43 2.33 13.71
C LYS A 316 36.44 2.51 14.87
N ASP A 317 36.60 3.75 15.36
CA ASP A 317 37.60 4.11 16.37
C ASP A 317 37.03 4.39 17.78
N MET A 318 35.71 4.25 18.00
CA MET A 318 35.10 4.47 19.32
C MET A 318 34.09 3.38 19.68
N GLU A 319 34.29 2.79 20.85
CA GLU A 319 33.36 1.84 21.47
C GLU A 319 31.95 2.47 21.63
N GLN A 320 31.02 1.97 20.82
CA GLN A 320 29.59 1.81 21.09
C GLN A 320 28.87 2.98 21.80
N ASN A 321 28.74 4.14 21.16
CA ASN A 321 27.64 5.04 21.51
C ASN A 321 26.34 4.53 20.89
N LYS A 322 25.75 3.47 21.46
CA LYS A 322 24.35 3.11 21.17
C LYS A 322 23.45 4.28 21.59
N CYS A 323 22.25 4.43 21.00
CA CYS A 323 21.24 5.40 21.46
C CYS A 323 20.75 5.03 22.88
N ILE A 324 21.59 5.20 23.90
CA ILE A 324 21.32 4.89 25.30
C ILE A 324 21.52 6.19 26.06
N ASN A 325 20.47 6.68 26.72
CA ASN A 325 20.64 7.74 27.69
C ASN A 325 21.14 7.09 28.99
N SER A 326 22.39 7.37 29.36
CA SER A 326 22.89 6.93 30.65
C SER A 326 22.22 7.72 31.77
N LYS A 327 21.64 7.00 32.74
CA LYS A 327 21.21 7.55 34.03
C LYS A 327 22.31 7.46 35.10
N ASN A 328 23.45 6.85 34.78
CA ASN A 328 24.57 6.75 35.70
C ASN A 328 25.57 7.85 35.37
N ASN A 329 25.85 8.71 36.35
CA ASN A 329 26.71 9.92 36.28
C ASN A 329 28.15 9.73 35.74
N ASN A 330 28.51 8.55 35.24
CA ASN A 330 29.85 8.19 34.77
C ASN A 330 29.89 7.68 33.31
N GLU A 331 28.78 7.65 32.57
CA GLU A 331 28.76 7.30 31.13
C GLU A 331 28.44 8.54 30.29
N LYS A 332 29.14 8.70 29.15
CA LYS A 332 28.99 9.88 28.28
C LYS A 332 27.60 9.91 27.66
N GLU A 333 26.87 11.02 27.84
CA GLU A 333 25.63 11.28 27.10
C GLU A 333 25.88 11.19 25.58
N ILE A 334 24.91 10.66 24.83
CA ILE A 334 24.96 10.71 23.36
C ILE A 334 25.00 12.18 22.90
N GLN A 335 25.93 12.51 22.00
CA GLN A 335 26.15 13.88 21.52
C GLN A 335 26.30 13.90 20.00
N GLY A 336 26.29 15.11 19.42
CA GLY A 336 26.51 15.35 18.00
C GLY A 336 25.47 14.72 17.09
N ASP A 337 25.91 14.23 15.93
CA ASP A 337 25.05 13.66 14.90
C ASP A 337 24.33 12.39 15.36
N CYS A 338 24.96 11.58 16.22
CA CYS A 338 24.32 10.41 16.79
C CYS A 338 23.04 10.79 17.54
N LYS A 339 23.10 11.77 18.47
CA LYS A 339 21.92 12.26 19.20
C LYS A 339 20.84 12.78 18.25
N ARG A 340 21.23 13.55 17.23
CA ARG A 340 20.30 14.09 16.24
C ARG A 340 19.54 12.98 15.51
N LYS A 341 20.24 11.93 15.04
CA LYS A 341 19.60 10.79 14.35
C LYS A 341 18.73 9.96 15.29
N CYS A 342 19.12 9.76 16.54
CA CYS A 342 18.28 9.09 17.54
C CYS A 342 16.98 9.89 17.79
N GLU A 343 17.06 11.22 17.96
CA GLU A 343 15.88 12.08 18.17
C GLU A 343 14.95 12.15 16.95
N GLU A 344 15.50 12.15 15.74
CA GLU A 344 14.71 12.05 14.50
C GLU A 344 13.87 10.75 14.48
N TYR A 345 14.45 9.61 14.88
CA TYR A 345 13.74 8.35 14.98
C TYR A 345 12.69 8.34 16.10
N LYS A 346 13.03 8.86 17.29
CA LYS A 346 12.08 9.00 18.41
C LYS A 346 10.85 9.80 18.01
N LYS A 347 11.05 10.93 17.33
CA LYS A 347 9.96 11.77 16.81
C LYS A 347 9.10 10.98 15.81
N TYR A 348 9.74 10.27 14.89
CA TYR A 348 9.05 9.41 13.92
C TYR A 348 8.18 8.34 14.61
N ILE A 349 8.70 7.64 15.63
CA ILE A 349 7.93 6.66 16.40
C ILE A 349 6.74 7.31 17.11
N ALA A 350 6.92 8.49 17.72
CA ALA A 350 5.83 9.20 18.39
C ALA A 350 4.69 9.60 17.42
N GLU A 351 5.03 9.99 16.19
CA GLU A 351 4.05 10.27 15.13
C GLU A 351 3.33 8.99 14.69
N LYS A 352 4.09 7.92 14.41
CA LYS A 352 3.57 6.63 13.93
C LYS A 352 2.77 5.85 14.97
N LYS A 353 3.02 6.07 16.26
CA LYS A 353 2.29 5.41 17.34
C LYS A 353 0.78 5.64 17.25
N LYS A 354 0.35 6.88 16.97
CA LYS A 354 -1.08 7.21 16.84
C LYS A 354 -1.73 6.47 15.67
N GLU A 355 -1.01 6.31 14.56
CA GLU A 355 -1.47 5.57 13.37
C GLU A 355 -1.52 4.06 13.66
N TRP A 356 -0.52 3.54 14.36
CA TRP A 356 -0.44 2.14 14.80
C TRP A 356 -1.58 1.77 15.74
N ASP A 357 -1.78 2.52 16.82
CA ASP A 357 -2.74 2.18 17.87
C ASP A 357 -4.18 2.08 17.31
N LYS A 358 -4.55 2.99 16.40
CA LYS A 358 -5.86 2.97 15.72
C LYS A 358 -6.03 1.73 14.85
N GLN A 359 -5.07 1.48 13.95
CA GLN A 359 -5.16 0.37 13.00
C GLN A 359 -5.02 -0.99 13.69
N LYS A 360 -4.12 -1.12 14.67
CA LYS A 360 -3.98 -2.33 15.51
C LYS A 360 -5.29 -2.67 16.19
N THR A 361 -5.88 -1.71 16.90
CA THR A 361 -7.14 -1.91 17.63
C THR A 361 -8.25 -2.35 16.69
N LYS A 362 -8.42 -1.66 15.55
CA LYS A 362 -9.42 -2.04 14.54
C LYS A 362 -9.20 -3.45 14.00
N TYR A 363 -7.96 -3.79 13.65
CA TYR A 363 -7.63 -5.09 13.08
C TYR A 363 -7.88 -6.23 14.06
N GLU A 364 -7.36 -6.13 15.29
CA GLU A 364 -7.45 -7.20 16.27
C GLU A 364 -8.89 -7.39 16.79
N ASN A 365 -9.69 -6.32 16.82
CA ASN A 365 -11.13 -6.41 17.12
C ASN A 365 -11.91 -7.07 15.97
N LYS A 366 -11.61 -6.72 14.71
CA LYS A 366 -12.30 -7.28 13.54
C LYS A 366 -11.91 -8.73 13.27
N TYR A 367 -10.66 -9.08 13.53
CA TYR A 367 -10.08 -10.40 13.28
C TYR A 367 -9.63 -11.06 14.59
N VAL A 368 -10.62 -11.47 15.39
CA VAL A 368 -10.39 -12.08 16.72
C VAL A 368 -9.38 -13.22 16.64
N GLY A 369 -8.37 -13.16 17.51
CA GLY A 369 -7.30 -14.15 17.59
C GLY A 369 -6.16 -13.96 16.60
N LYS A 370 -6.24 -13.00 15.67
CA LYS A 370 -5.13 -12.58 14.81
C LYS A 370 -4.40 -11.39 15.42
N SER A 371 -3.09 -11.32 15.22
CA SER A 371 -2.27 -10.19 15.66
C SER A 371 -1.91 -9.27 14.50
N ALA A 372 -1.98 -7.96 14.74
CA ALA A 372 -1.50 -6.96 13.79
C ALA A 372 0.01 -7.12 13.49
N SER A 373 0.80 -7.47 14.52
CA SER A 373 2.24 -7.71 14.38
C SER A 373 2.53 -8.87 13.43
N ASP A 374 1.78 -9.97 13.57
CA ASP A 374 1.96 -11.14 12.70
C ASP A 374 1.51 -10.84 11.26
N LEU A 375 0.40 -10.10 11.07
CA LEU A 375 -0.01 -9.64 9.74
C LEU A 375 1.13 -8.95 8.99
N LEU A 376 1.82 -8.01 9.63
CA LEU A 376 2.87 -7.24 8.96
C LEU A 376 4.14 -8.07 8.74
N LYS A 377 4.56 -8.85 9.74
CA LYS A 377 5.77 -9.70 9.66
C LYS A 377 5.66 -10.84 8.65
N GLU A 378 4.48 -11.41 8.48
CA GLU A 378 4.25 -12.49 7.53
C GLU A 378 4.23 -12.00 6.08
N ASN A 379 3.97 -10.71 5.85
CA ASN A 379 3.83 -10.15 4.50
C ASN A 379 5.04 -9.34 4.05
N TYR A 380 5.81 -8.76 4.98
CA TYR A 380 6.91 -7.86 4.64
C TYR A 380 8.21 -8.26 5.35
N PRO A 381 9.26 -8.68 4.60
CA PRO A 381 10.53 -9.09 5.19
C PRO A 381 11.22 -7.94 5.96
N GLU A 382 11.00 -6.69 5.55
CA GLU A 382 11.50 -5.50 6.26
C GLU A 382 10.95 -5.39 7.70
N CYS A 383 9.81 -6.03 7.98
CA CYS A 383 9.20 -6.01 9.30
C CYS A 383 9.73 -7.09 10.25
N ILE A 384 10.55 -8.04 9.79
CA ILE A 384 11.00 -9.18 10.61
C ILE A 384 11.68 -8.71 11.91
N SER A 385 12.59 -7.74 11.80
CA SER A 385 13.33 -7.18 12.94
C SER A 385 12.53 -6.15 13.76
N ALA A 386 11.34 -5.73 13.33
CA ALA A 386 10.52 -4.78 14.08
C ALA A 386 9.76 -5.49 15.20
N ASN A 387 9.99 -5.14 16.47
CA ASN A 387 9.13 -5.59 17.57
C ASN A 387 8.08 -4.51 17.89
N PHE A 388 6.91 -4.59 17.25
CA PHE A 388 5.86 -3.58 17.37
C PHE A 388 5.39 -3.33 18.81
N ASP A 389 5.28 -4.38 19.63
CA ASP A 389 4.87 -4.26 21.04
C ASP A 389 5.91 -3.50 21.88
N PHE A 390 7.20 -3.64 21.53
CA PHE A 390 8.29 -2.90 22.17
C PHE A 390 8.38 -1.47 21.65
N ILE A 391 8.34 -1.29 20.32
CA ILE A 391 8.48 0.02 19.66
C ILE A 391 7.35 0.97 20.07
N PHE A 392 6.12 0.47 20.19
CA PHE A 392 4.95 1.29 20.51
C PHE A 392 4.43 1.11 21.94
N ASN A 393 5.33 0.72 22.86
CA ASN A 393 4.98 0.46 24.26
C ASN A 393 4.52 1.74 24.98
N ASP A 394 3.44 1.63 25.75
CA ASP A 394 2.84 2.72 26.54
C ASP A 394 3.35 2.80 27.98
N ASN A 395 4.16 1.83 28.43
CA ASN A 395 4.66 1.80 29.79
C ASN A 395 5.66 2.94 30.01
N ILE A 396 5.38 3.80 31.00
CA ILE A 396 6.21 4.94 31.40
C ILE A 396 7.64 4.50 31.72
N GLU A 397 7.83 3.35 32.37
CA GLU A 397 9.16 2.81 32.64
C GLU A 397 9.91 2.51 31.34
N TYR A 398 9.25 1.92 30.35
CA TYR A 398 9.85 1.65 29.04
C TYR A 398 10.23 2.96 28.33
N ILE A 399 9.35 3.94 28.31
CA ILE A 399 9.62 5.26 27.71
C ILE A 399 10.84 5.93 28.39
N THR A 400 11.00 5.69 29.69
CA THR A 400 12.10 6.29 30.47
C THR A 400 13.42 5.52 30.30
N TYR A 401 13.39 4.19 30.19
CA TYR A 401 14.59 3.35 30.04
C TYR A 401 15.04 3.17 28.58
N TYR A 402 14.10 3.24 27.63
CA TYR A 402 14.31 3.10 26.19
C TYR A 402 13.80 4.34 25.46
N PRO A 403 14.52 5.47 25.56
CA PRO A 403 14.07 6.73 24.98
C PRO A 403 14.10 6.78 23.44
N TYR A 404 14.66 5.77 22.77
CA TYR A 404 14.87 5.69 21.32
C TYR A 404 14.43 4.36 20.73
#